data_AF-A0A2N5PCP9-F1
#
_entry.id   AF-A0A2N5PCP9-F1
#
_cell.length_a   1.000
_cell.length_b   1.000
_cell.length_c   1.000
_cell.angle_alpha   90.00
_cell.angle_beta   90.00
_cell.angle_gamma   90.00
#
_symmetry.space_group_name_H-M   'P 1'
#
loop_
_entity.id
_entity.type
_entity.pdbx_description
1 polymer ?
#
loop_
_entity_poly.entity_id
_entity_poly.type
_entity_poly.pdbx_seq_one_letter_code
_entity_poly.pdbx_strand_id
1 'polypeptide(L)' 'MQVPQEWSDKNPAPLVTNSNGEEISILSGYCTSLEDGSQRFHYTLEYNDDTEFTVQILDKNNAPSDSTIPVVAEIPVSMQ' A
#
# COMPACT_ATOMS: atom_id res chain seq x y z
N MET A 1 -21.27 -9.06 7.90
CA MET A 1 -21.36 -7.58 8.05
C MET A 1 -20.75 -6.95 6.82
N GLN A 2 -21.42 -5.99 6.20
CA GLN A 2 -20.87 -5.25 5.07
C GLN A 2 -20.22 -3.97 5.60
N VAL A 3 -18.94 -3.76 5.32
CA VAL A 3 -18.23 -2.53 5.71
C VAL A 3 -18.77 -1.38 4.84
N PRO A 4 -19.13 -0.22 5.41
CA PRO A 4 -19.52 0.95 4.63
C PRO A 4 -18.43 1.35 3.62
N GLN A 5 -18.82 1.68 2.38
CA GLN A 5 -17.86 2.03 1.32
C GLN A 5 -16.97 3.22 1.72
N GLU A 6 -17.54 4.22 2.40
CA GLU A 6 -16.84 5.37 2.96
C GLU A 6 -15.71 5.03 3.93
N TRP A 7 -15.71 3.81 4.52
CA TRP A 7 -14.65 3.34 5.40
C TRP A 7 -13.62 2.54 4.62
N SER A 8 -14.07 1.78 3.61
CA SER A 8 -13.19 1.07 2.69
C SER A 8 -12.23 2.03 1.96
N ASP A 9 -12.72 3.18 1.53
CA ASP A 9 -11.90 4.19 0.83
C ASP A 9 -10.85 4.85 1.74
N LYS A 10 -11.04 4.76 3.06
CA LYS A 10 -10.11 5.24 4.10
C LYS A 10 -9.16 4.17 4.62
N ASN A 11 -9.26 2.94 4.13
CA ASN A 11 -8.31 1.91 4.51
C ASN A 11 -6.91 2.31 4.05
N PRO A 12 -5.88 2.07 4.89
CA PRO A 12 -4.50 2.24 4.47
C PRO A 12 -4.24 1.46 3.18
N ALA A 13 -3.59 2.12 2.22
CA ALA A 13 -3.20 1.50 0.97
C ALA A 13 -1.70 1.73 0.75
N PRO A 14 -1.01 0.75 0.14
CA PRO A 14 0.38 0.94 -0.25
C PRO A 14 0.47 1.93 -1.42
N LEU A 15 1.46 2.81 -1.35
CA LEU A 15 2.10 3.47 -2.47
C LEU A 15 3.46 2.79 -2.67
N VAL A 16 3.79 2.41 -3.89
CA VAL A 16 5.08 1.78 -4.18
C VAL A 16 5.85 2.66 -5.14
N THR A 17 7.11 2.96 -4.81
CA THR A 17 8.00 3.76 -5.66
C THR A 17 9.30 3.03 -5.91
N ASN A 18 9.84 3.16 -7.11
CA ASN A 18 11.13 2.57 -7.48
C ASN A 18 12.33 3.37 -6.94
N SER A 19 13.54 2.94 -7.30
CA SER A 19 14.80 3.58 -6.89
C SER A 19 14.92 5.05 -7.36
N ASN A 20 14.22 5.41 -8.43
CA ASN A 20 14.16 6.77 -8.99
C ASN A 20 13.04 7.63 -8.39
N GLY A 21 12.22 7.08 -7.49
CA GLY A 21 11.05 7.73 -6.91
C GLY A 21 9.81 7.74 -7.81
N GLU A 22 9.81 6.96 -8.90
CA GLU A 22 8.67 6.79 -9.79
C GLU A 22 7.69 5.77 -9.21
N GLU A 23 6.39 6.03 -9.32
CA GLU A 23 5.35 5.13 -8.83
C GLU A 23 5.31 3.83 -9.65
N ILE A 24 5.24 2.69 -8.94
CA ILE A 24 5.04 1.36 -9.52
C ILE A 24 3.58 0.99 -9.39
N SER A 25 2.92 0.69 -10.51
CA SER A 25 1.51 0.31 -10.54
C SER A 25 1.25 -0.98 -9.76
N ILE A 26 0.16 -1.01 -8.98
CA ILE A 26 -0.35 -2.24 -8.35
C ILE A 26 -1.36 -2.88 -9.30
N LEU A 27 -1.03 -4.05 -9.85
CA LEU A 27 -1.87 -4.77 -10.82
C LEU A 27 -3.02 -5.55 -10.16
N SER A 28 -2.79 -6.06 -8.95
CA SER A 28 -3.83 -6.73 -8.16
C SER A 28 -3.48 -6.71 -6.67
N GLY A 29 -4.52 -6.82 -5.83
CA GLY A 29 -4.35 -6.94 -4.39
C GLY A 29 -5.42 -7.82 -3.77
N TYR A 30 -5.06 -8.62 -2.78
CA TYR A 30 -6.03 -9.38 -1.97
C TYR A 30 -5.58 -9.49 -0.52
N CYS A 31 -6.54 -9.68 0.38
CA CYS A 31 -6.31 -9.83 1.81
C CYS A 31 -6.71 -11.23 2.26
N THR A 32 -5.89 -11.85 3.12
CA THR A 32 -6.17 -13.11 3.78
C THR A 32 -6.17 -12.89 5.29
N SER A 33 -7.24 -13.30 5.97
CA SER A 33 -7.29 -13.33 7.42
C SER A 33 -6.61 -14.60 7.95
N LEU A 34 -5.78 -14.46 8.98
CA LEU A 34 -5.13 -15.57 9.67
C LEU A 34 -5.91 -16.00 10.91
N GLU A 35 -5.62 -17.19 11.45
CA GLU A 35 -6.33 -17.77 12.60
C GLU A 35 -6.20 -16.93 13.88
N ASP A 36 -5.09 -16.20 14.03
CA ASP A 36 -4.84 -15.29 15.15
C ASP A 36 -5.60 -13.95 15.03
N GLY A 37 -6.41 -13.77 13.98
CA GLY A 37 -7.16 -12.56 13.70
C GLY A 37 -6.38 -11.48 12.97
N SER A 38 -5.08 -11.69 12.70
CA SER A 38 -4.28 -10.77 11.87
C SER A 38 -4.66 -10.86 10.39
N GLN A 39 -4.25 -9.87 9.61
CA GLN A 39 -4.50 -9.79 8.17
C GLN A 39 -3.17 -9.76 7.41
N ARG A 40 -3.12 -10.51 6.29
CA ARG A 40 -2.03 -10.48 5.32
C ARG A 40 -2.53 -9.89 4.02
N PHE A 41 -1.90 -8.80 3.59
CA PHE A 41 -2.16 -8.17 2.31
C PHE A 41 -1.12 -8.62 1.29
N HIS A 42 -1.60 -9.03 0.12
CA HIS A 42 -0.78 -9.46 -1.00
C HIS A 42 -1.01 -8.51 -2.16
N TYR A 43 0.07 -8.01 -2.76
CA TYR A 43 0.03 -7.10 -3.90
C TYR A 43 0.87 -7.67 -5.03
N THR A 44 0.34 -7.60 -6.25
CA THR A 44 1.11 -7.83 -7.48
C THR A 44 1.48 -6.47 -8.04
N LEU A 45 2.77 -6.24 -8.23
CA LEU A 45 3.29 -5.00 -8.78
C LEU A 45 3.57 -5.16 -10.27
N GLU A 46 3.45 -4.07 -11.02
CA GLU A 46 3.97 -3.98 -12.37
C GLU A 46 5.50 -4.11 -12.34
N TYR A 47 6.03 -4.89 -13.27
CA TYR A 47 7.47 -5.08 -13.39
C TYR A 47 8.11 -3.85 -14.05
N ASN A 48 9.18 -3.32 -13.48
CA ASN A 48 9.83 -2.10 -13.96
C ASN A 48 11.38 -2.18 -14.00
N ASP A 49 11.95 -3.38 -14.14
CA ASP A 49 13.42 -3.65 -14.17
C ASP A 49 14.22 -3.24 -12.91
N ASP A 50 13.63 -2.49 -11.97
CA ASP A 50 14.26 -2.13 -10.72
C ASP A 50 14.32 -3.31 -9.73
N THR A 51 15.44 -3.40 -9.02
CA THR A 51 15.65 -4.39 -7.95
C THR A 51 15.41 -3.80 -6.56
N GLU A 52 15.23 -2.49 -6.48
CA GLU A 52 15.02 -1.75 -5.24
C GLU A 52 13.75 -0.90 -5.36
N PHE A 53 12.88 -0.99 -4.36
CA PHE A 53 11.67 -0.19 -4.28
C PHE A 53 11.30 0.07 -2.83
N THR A 54 10.49 1.10 -2.61
CA THR A 54 9.98 1.50 -1.31
C THR A 54 8.48 1.33 -1.30
N VAL A 55 7.95 0.63 -0.29
CA VAL A 55 6.52 0.53 -0.03
C VAL A 55 6.18 1.48 1.12
N GLN A 56 5.35 2.48 0.86
CA GLN A 56 4.81 3.39 1.86
C GLN A 56 3.36 3.02 2.15
N ILE A 57 3.00 2.87 3.43
CA ILE A 57 1.61 2.71 3.85
C ILE A 57 1.07 4.09 4.20
N LEU A 58 0.02 4.53 3.51
CA LEU A 58 -0.56 5.86 3.68
C LEU A 58 -1.73 5.85 4.68
N ASP A 59 -1.77 6.80 5.61
CA ASP A 59 -2.94 7.00 6.48
C ASP A 59 -4.03 7.82 5.78
N LYS A 60 -5.05 7.14 5.28
CA LYS A 60 -6.19 7.81 4.63
C LYS A 60 -7.26 8.25 5.62
N ASN A 61 -7.11 7.97 6.93
CA ASN A 61 -8.03 8.45 7.95
C ASN A 61 -7.77 9.94 8.22
N ASN A 62 -8.49 10.80 7.49
CA ASN A 62 -8.39 12.26 7.51
C ASN A 62 -7.30 12.85 6.59
N ALA A 63 -7.04 12.22 5.44
CA ALA A 63 -6.26 12.83 4.37
C ALA A 63 -6.76 14.27 4.10
N PRO A 64 -5.94 15.31 4.33
CA PRO A 64 -6.36 16.68 4.07
C PRO A 64 -6.60 16.84 2.57
N SER A 65 -7.62 17.61 2.20
CA SER A 65 -8.02 17.77 0.79
C SER A 65 -6.94 18.35 -0.11
N ASP A 66 -5.96 19.06 0.46
CA ASP A 66 -4.91 19.80 -0.27
C ASP A 66 -3.47 19.48 0.22
N SER A 67 -3.24 18.38 0.92
CA SER A 67 -1.90 18.02 1.41
C SER A 67 -1.47 16.60 1.06
N THR A 68 -0.17 16.35 1.20
CA THR A 68 0.39 15.00 1.18
C THR A 68 -0.26 14.14 2.28
N ILE A 69 -0.73 12.95 1.91
CA ILE A 69 -1.26 11.97 2.85
C ILE A 69 -0.12 11.51 3.77
N PRO A 70 -0.30 11.46 5.10
CA PRO A 70 0.74 11.00 6.01
C PRO A 70 1.16 9.55 5.72
N VAL A 71 2.46 9.27 5.83
CA VAL A 71 3.01 7.92 5.75
C VAL A 71 3.06 7.32 7.16
N VAL A 72 2.46 6.15 7.37
CA VAL A 72 2.49 5.44 8.67
C VAL A 72 3.63 4.44 8.78
N ALA A 73 4.08 3.91 7.64
CA ALA A 73 5.17 2.97 7.58
C ALA A 73 5.87 3.09 6.22
N GLU A 74 7.17 2.93 6.23
CA GLU A 74 8.01 2.86 5.04
C GLU A 74 8.82 1.56 5.10
N ILE A 75 8.75 0.78 4.02
CA ILE A 75 9.35 -0.55 3.94
C ILE A 75 10.25 -0.56 2.70
N PRO A 76 11.57 -0.43 2.85
CA PRO A 76 12.49 -0.63 1.75
C PRO A 76 12.53 -2.12 1.39
N VAL A 77 12.49 -2.42 0.10
CA VAL A 77 12.57 -3.78 -0.44
C VAL A 77 13.70 -3.86 -1.46
N SER A 78 14.50 -4.90 -1.33
CA SER A 78 15.55 -5.26 -2.28
C SER A 78 15.32 -6.70 -2.73
N MET A 79 15.16 -6.89 -4.04
CA MET A 79 15.06 -8.21 -4.66
C MET A 79 16.48 -8.74 -4.89
N GLN A 80 16.79 -9.89 -4.29
CA GLN A 80 18.06 -10.61 -4.46
C GLN A 80 17.97 -11.70 -5.54
#